data_AF-A0A2N9EH22-F1
#
_entry.id   AF-A0A2N9EH22-F1
#
_cell.length_a   1.000
_cell.length_b   1.000
_cell.length_c   1.000
_cell.angle_alpha   90.00
_cell.angle_beta   90.00
_cell.angle_gamma   90.00
#
_symmetry.space_group_name_H-M   'P 1'
#
loop_
_entity.id
_entity.type
_entity.pdbx_description
1 polymer ?
#
loop_
_entity_poly.entity_id
_entity_poly.type
_entity_poly.pdbx_seq_one_letter_code
_entity_poly.pdbx_strand_id
1 'polypeptide(L)'
;MSDQECHNCVNTLPQMSDTLCSQAMKARIQLLGCYTHYEADNFHEPESTSTINLLHKTCGESQAMDLGGFVEMRDAAFAAMESGVVSGNGFYKSSYDSVQVMAQCEGDLGACDCGECVGKAVQIGQEECGNSVSGEIYLDKCFISYTYYPGGTPGHSKPEDQEGNNNNGKATAIIVGGAAALFVGFIFFLFIKSWSKKDDD
;
A
#
# COMPACT_ATOMS: atom_id res chain seq x y z
N MET A 1 -5.83 3.73 -12.66
CA MET A 1 -6.57 3.14 -13.79
C MET A 1 -7.60 4.16 -14.22
N SER A 2 -7.68 4.44 -15.51
CA SER A 2 -8.72 5.29 -16.11
C SER A 2 -10.01 4.50 -16.33
N ASP A 3 -11.12 5.20 -16.53
CA ASP A 3 -12.42 4.55 -16.81
C ASP A 3 -12.35 3.68 -18.06
N GLN A 4 -11.63 4.12 -19.10
CA GLN A 4 -11.46 3.34 -20.33
C GLN A 4 -10.69 2.04 -20.08
N GLU A 5 -9.62 2.08 -19.28
CA GLU A 5 -8.87 0.88 -18.91
C GLU A 5 -9.75 -0.08 -18.08
N CYS A 6 -10.56 0.46 -17.17
CA CYS A 6 -11.54 -0.33 -16.41
C CYS A 6 -12.53 -1.02 -17.34
N HIS A 7 -13.15 -0.28 -18.27
CA HIS A 7 -14.10 -0.82 -19.23
C HIS A 7 -13.49 -1.91 -20.10
N ASN A 8 -12.27 -1.68 -20.61
CA ASN A 8 -11.56 -2.67 -21.41
C ASN A 8 -11.27 -3.95 -20.62
N CYS A 9 -10.83 -3.81 -19.37
CA CYS A 9 -10.55 -4.95 -18.49
C CYS A 9 -11.83 -5.76 -18.22
N VAL A 10 -12.90 -5.10 -17.77
CA VAL A 10 -14.16 -5.76 -17.42
C VAL A 10 -14.80 -6.44 -18.63
N ASN A 11 -14.74 -5.83 -19.81
CA ASN A 11 -15.29 -6.41 -21.04
C ASN A 11 -14.56 -7.68 -21.50
N THR A 12 -13.36 -7.95 -20.99
CA THR A 12 -12.59 -9.16 -21.29
C THR A 12 -13.02 -10.35 -20.41
N LEU A 13 -13.55 -10.07 -19.21
CA LEU A 13 -13.88 -11.10 -18.21
C LEU A 13 -14.93 -12.12 -18.69
N PRO A 14 -16.04 -11.76 -19.39
CA PRO A 14 -17.01 -12.73 -19.86
C PRO A 14 -16.41 -13.76 -20.82
N GLN A 15 -15.62 -13.29 -21.80
CA GLN A 15 -14.96 -14.18 -22.75
C GLN A 15 -13.99 -15.14 -22.06
N MET A 16 -13.22 -14.64 -21.08
CA MET A 16 -12.32 -15.48 -20.28
C MET A 16 -13.10 -16.50 -19.46
N SER A 17 -14.25 -16.11 -18.89
CA SER A 17 -15.13 -16.99 -18.14
C SER A 17 -15.68 -18.11 -19.00
N ASP A 18 -16.18 -17.77 -20.19
CA ASP A 18 -16.73 -18.75 -21.11
C ASP A 18 -15.63 -19.72 -21.59
N THR A 19 -14.40 -19.23 -21.76
CA THR A 19 -13.30 -20.06 -22.26
C THR A 19 -12.71 -20.96 -21.18
N LEU A 20 -12.53 -20.46 -19.96
CA LEU A 20 -11.82 -21.15 -18.88
C LEU A 20 -12.75 -21.87 -17.91
N CYS A 21 -13.99 -21.41 -17.78
CA CYS A 21 -14.93 -21.80 -16.73
C CYS A 21 -16.33 -22.15 -17.28
N SER A 22 -16.45 -22.57 -18.55
CA SER A 22 -17.72 -22.83 -19.26
C SER A 22 -18.77 -23.68 -18.54
N GLN A 23 -18.37 -24.55 -17.60
CA GLN A 23 -19.26 -25.44 -16.84
C GLN A 23 -19.14 -25.24 -15.33
N ALA A 24 -18.44 -24.21 -14.89
CA ALA A 24 -18.24 -23.95 -13.48
C ALA A 24 -19.52 -23.36 -12.88
N MET A 25 -19.90 -23.86 -11.70
CA MET A 25 -21.00 -23.29 -10.90
C MET A 25 -20.51 -22.18 -9.98
N LYS A 26 -19.19 -22.07 -9.79
CA LYS A 26 -18.49 -21.01 -9.08
C LYS A 26 -17.16 -20.76 -9.78
N ALA A 27 -16.84 -19.51 -10.10
CA ALA A 27 -15.55 -19.18 -10.68
C ALA A 27 -15.09 -17.79 -10.30
N ARG A 28 -13.77 -17.62 -10.23
CA ARG A 28 -13.10 -16.32 -10.08
C ARG A 28 -12.10 -16.14 -11.22
N ILE A 29 -12.14 -14.99 -11.87
CA ILE A 29 -11.16 -14.58 -12.87
C ILE A 29 -10.58 -13.27 -12.41
N GLN A 30 -9.29 -13.28 -12.11
CA GLN A 30 -8.56 -12.14 -11.58
C GLN A 30 -7.56 -11.67 -12.64
N LEU A 31 -7.70 -10.42 -13.07
CA LEU A 31 -6.76 -9.73 -13.96
C LEU A 31 -6.12 -8.56 -13.23
N LEU A 32 -5.08 -8.00 -13.85
CA LEU A 32 -4.55 -6.72 -13.39
C LEU A 32 -5.59 -5.62 -13.63
N GLY A 33 -6.16 -5.09 -12.55
CA GLY A 33 -7.08 -3.96 -12.57
C GLY A 33 -8.57 -4.32 -12.48
N CYS A 34 -8.97 -5.57 -12.73
CA CYS A 34 -10.34 -6.00 -12.57
C CYS A 34 -10.45 -7.50 -12.26
N TYR A 35 -11.57 -7.92 -11.70
CA TYR A 35 -11.89 -9.32 -11.52
C TYR A 35 -13.39 -9.55 -11.63
N THR A 36 -13.79 -10.80 -11.85
CA THR A 36 -15.17 -11.26 -11.68
C THR A 36 -15.18 -12.48 -10.79
N HIS A 37 -16.22 -12.59 -9.96
CA HIS A 37 -16.53 -13.76 -9.17
C HIS A 37 -18.02 -14.01 -9.29
N TYR A 38 -18.41 -15.24 -9.62
CA TYR A 38 -19.80 -15.66 -9.63
C TYR A 38 -19.95 -17.00 -8.92
N GLU A 39 -21.13 -17.19 -8.35
CA GLU A 39 -21.55 -18.41 -7.69
C GLU A 39 -23.04 -18.62 -8.01
N ALA A 40 -23.39 -19.80 -8.48
CA ALA A 40 -24.78 -20.13 -8.80
C ALA A 40 -25.57 -20.36 -7.50
N ASP A 41 -26.83 -19.89 -7.45
CA ASP A 41 -27.68 -19.95 -6.24
C ASP A 41 -27.84 -21.35 -5.63
N ASN A 42 -27.72 -22.41 -6.43
CA ASN A 42 -27.84 -23.78 -5.98
C ASN A 42 -26.51 -24.41 -5.55
N PHE A 43 -25.39 -23.69 -5.70
CA PHE A 43 -24.09 -24.11 -5.21
C PHE A 43 -24.07 -23.92 -3.69
N HIS A 44 -23.97 -25.05 -2.97
CA HIS A 44 -23.74 -25.05 -1.54
C HIS A 44 -22.30 -25.45 -1.34
N GLU A 45 -21.44 -24.47 -1.04
CA GLU A 45 -20.11 -24.78 -0.57
C GLU A 45 -20.26 -25.55 0.76
N PRO A 46 -19.67 -26.76 0.89
CA PRO A 46 -19.67 -27.44 2.18
C PRO A 46 -19.03 -26.49 3.18
N GLU A 47 -19.77 -26.11 4.23
CA GLU A 47 -19.37 -25.04 5.15
C GLU A 47 -17.89 -25.15 5.53
N SER A 48 -17.08 -24.31 4.90
CA SER A 48 -15.74 -24.06 5.35
C SER A 48 -15.90 -22.93 6.37
N THR A 49 -15.65 -23.27 7.62
CA THR A 49 -15.68 -22.37 8.77
C THR A 49 -14.92 -21.09 8.45
N SER A 50 -15.58 -20.00 8.01
CA SER A 50 -15.06 -18.62 7.95
C SER A 50 -13.53 -18.50 7.86
N THR A 51 -12.92 -19.21 6.90
CA THR A 51 -11.47 -19.32 6.79
C THR A 51 -11.11 -18.53 5.56
N ILE A 52 -10.55 -17.34 5.77
CA ILE A 52 -9.93 -16.58 4.70
C ILE A 52 -8.89 -17.50 4.03
N ASN A 53 -9.18 -18.00 2.83
CA ASN A 53 -8.38 -19.04 2.19
C ASN A 53 -7.36 -18.45 1.21
N LEU A 54 -6.16 -19.02 1.16
CA LEU A 54 -5.16 -18.69 0.14
C LEU A 54 -5.57 -19.27 -1.22
N LEU A 55 -5.85 -18.40 -2.20
CA LEU A 55 -6.20 -18.80 -3.55
C LEU A 55 -4.97 -18.93 -4.45
N HIS A 56 -4.10 -17.92 -4.42
CA HIS A 56 -2.91 -17.89 -5.26
C HIS A 56 -1.83 -17.01 -4.61
N LYS A 57 -0.56 -17.36 -4.86
CA LYS A 57 0.59 -16.58 -4.42
C LYS A 57 1.68 -16.64 -5.46
N THR A 58 2.25 -15.49 -5.77
CA THR A 58 3.50 -15.37 -6.53
C THR A 58 4.51 -14.58 -5.71
N CYS A 59 5.73 -15.10 -5.61
CA CYS A 59 6.86 -14.36 -5.03
C CYS A 59 7.85 -14.07 -6.16
N GLY A 60 8.31 -12.82 -6.27
CA GLY A 60 9.32 -12.40 -7.22
C GLY A 60 10.71 -12.95 -6.87
N GLU A 61 11.70 -12.57 -7.66
CA GLU A 61 13.09 -12.99 -7.44
C GLU A 61 13.54 -12.60 -6.03
N SER A 62 14.10 -13.58 -5.32
CA SER A 62 14.76 -13.31 -4.06
C SER A 62 16.07 -12.62 -4.32
N GLN A 63 16.36 -11.57 -3.57
CA GLN A 63 17.68 -10.96 -3.65
C GLN A 63 18.69 -11.75 -2.85
N ALA A 64 19.72 -12.22 -3.54
CA ALA A 64 20.89 -12.84 -2.95
C ALA A 64 21.79 -11.77 -2.33
N MET A 65 21.41 -11.30 -1.14
CA MET A 65 22.20 -10.42 -0.26
C MET A 65 22.33 -8.97 -0.76
N ASP A 66 22.22 -8.02 0.17
CA ASP A 66 22.60 -6.60 0.00
C ASP A 66 21.56 -5.58 -0.49
N LEU A 67 20.34 -5.65 0.05
CA LEU A 67 19.55 -4.43 0.27
C LEU A 67 19.34 -4.23 1.77
N GLY A 68 20.28 -3.55 2.42
CA GLY A 68 20.11 -3.11 3.80
C GLY A 68 18.78 -2.38 3.95
N GLY A 69 17.89 -2.91 4.79
CA GLY A 69 16.61 -2.28 5.10
C GLY A 69 15.44 -2.62 4.18
N PHE A 70 15.57 -3.45 3.14
CA PHE A 70 14.40 -3.84 2.31
C PHE A 70 13.28 -4.45 3.15
N VAL A 71 13.63 -5.43 4.00
CA VAL A 71 12.66 -6.12 4.87
C VAL A 71 11.96 -5.12 5.80
N GLU A 72 12.72 -4.19 6.39
CA GLU A 72 12.18 -3.13 7.26
C GLU A 72 11.25 -2.18 6.50
N MET A 73 11.65 -1.73 5.31
CA MET A 73 10.81 -0.89 4.43
C MET A 73 9.53 -1.61 4.02
N ARG A 74 9.61 -2.90 3.68
CA ARG A 74 8.44 -3.73 3.33
C ARG A 74 7.50 -3.86 4.52
N ASP A 75 8.01 -4.19 5.69
CA ASP A 75 7.19 -4.40 6.88
C ASP A 75 6.52 -3.09 7.33
N ALA A 76 7.22 -1.95 7.21
CA ALA A 76 6.62 -0.63 7.42
C ALA A 76 5.52 -0.31 6.39
N ALA A 77 5.74 -0.65 5.11
CA ALA A 77 4.73 -0.49 4.07
C ALA A 77 3.50 -1.39 4.31
N PHE A 78 3.71 -2.62 4.81
CA PHE A 78 2.62 -3.52 5.19
C PHE A 78 1.79 -2.98 6.35
N ALA A 79 2.42 -2.46 7.41
CA ALA A 79 1.69 -1.85 8.52
C ALA A 79 0.85 -0.63 8.07
N ALA A 80 1.39 0.19 7.17
CA ALA A 80 0.66 1.30 6.57
C ALA A 80 -0.53 0.82 5.71
N MET A 81 -0.38 -0.30 5.01
CA MET A 81 -1.41 -0.92 4.19
C MET A 81 -2.56 -1.52 5.01
N GLU A 82 -2.27 -2.21 6.11
CA GLU A 82 -3.27 -2.79 7.02
C GLU A 82 -4.19 -1.71 7.61
N SER A 83 -3.62 -0.61 8.09
CA SER A 83 -4.40 0.54 8.59
C SER A 83 -5.09 1.30 7.45
N GLY A 84 -4.42 1.42 6.30
CA GLY A 84 -4.89 2.08 5.12
C GLY A 84 -6.17 1.47 4.56
N VAL A 85 -6.26 0.14 4.48
CA VAL A 85 -7.42 -0.54 3.88
C VAL A 85 -8.71 -0.33 4.69
N VAL A 86 -8.58 -0.27 6.03
CA VAL A 86 -9.70 -0.04 6.95
C VAL A 86 -10.28 1.38 6.77
N SER A 87 -9.40 2.37 6.61
CA SER A 87 -9.80 3.78 6.40
C SER A 87 -10.17 4.09 4.95
N GLY A 88 -9.67 3.31 3.99
CA GLY A 88 -9.79 3.50 2.54
C GLY A 88 -10.95 2.75 1.90
N ASN A 89 -11.93 2.28 2.69
CA ASN A 89 -13.08 1.50 2.21
C ASN A 89 -12.67 0.28 1.38
N GLY A 90 -11.70 -0.49 1.87
CA GLY A 90 -11.31 -1.72 1.21
C GLY A 90 -10.26 -1.56 0.12
N PHE A 91 -9.75 -0.37 -0.17
CA PHE A 91 -8.65 -0.18 -1.12
C PHE A 91 -7.53 0.69 -0.54
N TYR A 92 -6.29 0.28 -0.74
CA TYR A 92 -5.12 1.06 -0.38
C TYR A 92 -4.02 0.88 -1.43
N LYS A 93 -3.37 1.97 -1.82
CA LYS A 93 -2.15 1.93 -2.63
C LYS A 93 -1.24 3.08 -2.22
N SER A 94 0.00 2.76 -1.89
CA SER A 94 0.98 3.77 -1.47
C SER A 94 2.40 3.32 -1.81
N SER A 95 3.31 4.28 -1.78
CA SER A 95 4.76 4.05 -1.81
C SER A 95 5.34 4.43 -0.45
N TYR A 96 6.10 3.52 0.15
CA TYR A 96 6.88 3.76 1.35
C TYR A 96 8.35 3.59 0.99
N ASP A 97 9.10 4.70 0.97
CA ASP A 97 10.45 4.79 0.43
C ASP A 97 10.57 4.20 -0.98
N SER A 98 11.15 3.00 -1.08
CA SER A 98 11.40 2.26 -2.31
C SER A 98 10.43 1.08 -2.51
N VAL A 99 9.46 0.88 -1.62
CA VAL A 99 8.46 -0.20 -1.71
C VAL A 99 7.10 0.39 -2.10
N GLN A 100 6.52 -0.06 -3.21
CA GLN A 100 5.11 0.19 -3.51
C GLN A 100 4.28 -0.98 -2.96
N VAL A 101 3.17 -0.68 -2.30
CA VAL A 101 2.18 -1.66 -1.82
C VAL A 101 0.78 -1.34 -2.35
N MET A 102 -0.03 -2.37 -2.51
CA MET A 102 -1.44 -2.26 -2.85
C MET A 102 -2.22 -3.35 -2.11
N ALA A 103 -3.40 -3.00 -1.59
CA ALA A 103 -4.38 -3.93 -1.07
C ALA A 103 -5.76 -3.62 -1.65
N GLN A 104 -6.54 -4.66 -1.88
CA GLN A 104 -7.97 -4.53 -2.20
C GLN A 104 -8.75 -5.65 -1.52
N CYS A 105 -9.84 -5.29 -0.87
CA CYS A 105 -10.86 -6.19 -0.33
C CYS A 105 -12.03 -6.30 -1.31
N GLU A 106 -12.77 -7.41 -1.20
CA GLU A 106 -14.05 -7.57 -1.87
C GLU A 106 -15.04 -6.50 -1.39
N GLY A 107 -15.87 -5.98 -2.29
CA GLY A 107 -16.71 -4.80 -2.02
C GLY A 107 -17.84 -5.03 -1.02
N ASP A 108 -18.17 -6.28 -0.71
CA ASP A 108 -19.16 -6.69 0.30
C ASP A 108 -18.57 -6.82 1.71
N LEU A 109 -17.25 -6.70 1.85
CA LEU A 109 -16.53 -6.97 3.08
C LEU A 109 -16.55 -5.76 4.02
N GLY A 110 -16.91 -5.98 5.29
CA GLY A 110 -16.87 -4.94 6.32
C GLY A 110 -15.44 -4.47 6.60
N ALA A 111 -15.28 -3.24 7.10
CA ALA A 111 -13.95 -2.65 7.33
C ALA A 111 -13.06 -3.48 8.27
N CYS A 112 -13.63 -4.10 9.31
CA CYS A 112 -12.88 -4.97 10.23
C CYS A 112 -12.46 -6.27 9.54
N ASP A 113 -13.39 -6.96 8.89
CA ASP A 113 -13.12 -8.20 8.15
C ASP A 113 -12.10 -7.99 7.02
N CYS A 114 -12.12 -6.81 6.39
CA CYS A 114 -11.12 -6.40 5.41
C CYS A 114 -9.73 -6.23 6.02
N GLY A 115 -9.63 -5.58 7.19
CA GLY A 115 -8.38 -5.50 7.94
C GLY A 115 -7.84 -6.88 8.32
N GLU A 116 -8.69 -7.79 8.77
CA GLU A 116 -8.32 -9.17 9.10
C GLU A 116 -7.83 -9.95 7.87
N CYS A 117 -8.53 -9.83 6.74
CA CYS A 117 -8.12 -10.47 5.49
C CYS A 117 -6.75 -9.97 5.02
N VAL A 118 -6.56 -8.65 4.98
CA VAL A 118 -5.28 -8.05 4.57
C VAL A 118 -4.16 -8.43 5.53
N GLY A 119 -4.41 -8.45 6.84
CA GLY A 119 -3.43 -8.89 7.82
C GLY A 119 -2.99 -10.35 7.63
N LYS A 120 -3.93 -11.24 7.30
CA LYS A 120 -3.59 -12.62 6.93
C LYS A 120 -2.74 -12.68 5.65
N ALA A 121 -3.05 -11.86 4.65
CA ALA A 121 -2.29 -11.80 3.41
C ALA A 121 -0.86 -11.27 3.65
N VAL A 122 -0.71 -10.28 4.54
CA VAL A 122 0.58 -9.75 5.00
C VAL A 122 1.40 -10.85 5.67
N GLN A 123 0.80 -11.60 6.60
CA GLN A 123 1.48 -12.71 7.28
C GLN A 123 2.02 -13.73 6.27
N ILE A 124 1.20 -14.16 5.30
CA ILE A 124 1.62 -15.07 4.23
C ILE A 124 2.75 -14.47 3.40
N GLY A 125 2.68 -13.18 3.08
CA GLY A 125 3.75 -12.48 2.34
C GLY A 125 5.08 -12.44 3.10
N GLN A 126 5.03 -12.22 4.42
CA GLN A 126 6.23 -12.22 5.27
C GLN A 126 6.84 -13.61 5.43
N GLU A 127 6.01 -14.62 5.68
CA GLU A 127 6.45 -16.00 5.94
C GLU A 127 6.90 -16.70 4.65
N GLU A 128 6.19 -16.49 3.55
CA GLU A 128 6.39 -17.28 2.33
C GLU A 128 7.06 -16.53 1.18
N CYS A 129 7.06 -15.19 1.19
CA CYS A 129 7.80 -14.35 0.23
C CYS A 129 8.88 -13.48 0.91
N GLY A 130 9.36 -13.91 2.09
CA GLY A 130 10.16 -13.11 3.02
C GLY A 130 11.37 -12.37 2.42
N ASN A 131 12.06 -12.94 1.44
CA ASN A 131 13.23 -12.33 0.79
C ASN A 131 12.98 -11.92 -0.68
N SER A 132 11.75 -12.08 -1.15
CA SER A 132 11.37 -11.72 -2.52
C SER A 132 11.07 -10.23 -2.60
N VAL A 133 11.67 -9.56 -3.58
CA VAL A 133 11.55 -8.10 -3.78
C VAL A 133 10.17 -7.67 -4.27
N SER A 134 9.36 -8.62 -4.72
CA SER A 134 7.97 -8.41 -5.04
C SER A 134 7.15 -9.64 -4.64
N GLY A 135 5.85 -9.45 -4.51
CA GLY A 135 4.93 -10.54 -4.27
C GLY A 135 3.49 -10.12 -4.51
N GLU A 136 2.68 -11.10 -4.83
CA GLU A 136 1.22 -10.98 -4.95
C GLU A 136 0.59 -12.13 -4.17
N ILE A 137 -0.28 -11.80 -3.22
CA ILE A 137 -0.98 -12.75 -2.36
C ILE A 137 -2.47 -12.53 -2.56
N TYR A 138 -3.15 -13.54 -3.10
CA TYR A 138 -4.58 -13.53 -3.37
C TYR A 138 -5.29 -14.46 -2.40
N LEU A 139 -6.12 -13.90 -1.53
CA LEU A 139 -7.04 -14.62 -0.67
C LEU A 139 -8.45 -14.57 -1.27
N ASP A 140 -9.36 -15.34 -0.70
CA ASP A 140 -10.78 -15.36 -1.07
C ASP A 140 -11.43 -13.96 -1.06
N LYS A 141 -11.18 -13.18 -0.02
CA LYS A 141 -11.85 -11.91 0.25
C LYS A 141 -10.97 -10.67 0.07
N CYS A 142 -9.68 -10.82 -0.21
CA CYS A 142 -8.78 -9.71 -0.45
C CYS A 142 -7.54 -10.13 -1.24
N PHE A 143 -6.80 -9.18 -1.77
CA PHE A 143 -5.45 -9.38 -2.27
C PHE A 143 -4.51 -8.29 -1.76
N ILE A 144 -3.22 -8.62 -1.68
CA ILE A 144 -2.15 -7.64 -1.54
C ILE A 144 -1.09 -7.84 -2.62
N SER A 145 -0.41 -6.77 -2.99
CA SER A 145 0.82 -6.84 -3.76
C SER A 145 1.85 -5.84 -3.26
N TYR A 146 3.11 -6.17 -3.46
CA TYR A 146 4.22 -5.28 -3.17
C TYR A 146 5.33 -5.42 -4.20
N THR A 147 6.06 -4.34 -4.45
CA THR A 147 7.23 -4.33 -5.33
C THR A 147 8.25 -3.32 -4.84
N TYR A 148 9.48 -3.77 -4.68
CA TYR A 148 10.62 -2.94 -4.34
C TYR A 148 11.31 -2.42 -5.60
N TYR A 149 11.64 -1.13 -5.58
CA TYR A 149 12.32 -0.41 -6.64
C TYR A 149 13.65 0.13 -6.11
N PRO A 150 14.80 -0.49 -6.44
CA PRO A 150 16.11 -0.03 -5.95
C PRO A 150 16.42 1.44 -6.28
N GLY A 151 15.87 1.97 -7.38
CA GLY A 151 16.00 3.36 -7.80
C GLY A 151 14.94 4.33 -7.22
N GLY A 152 14.10 3.86 -6.31
CA GLY A 152 12.91 4.57 -5.84
C GLY A 152 11.65 4.26 -6.66
N THR A 153 10.48 4.49 -6.07
CA THR A 153 9.21 4.13 -6.72
C THR A 153 8.85 5.05 -7.90
N PRO A 154 8.29 4.52 -9.01
CA PRO A 154 7.84 5.35 -10.12
C PRO A 154 6.75 6.34 -9.69
N GLY A 155 6.93 7.63 -10.00
CA GLY A 155 5.95 8.68 -9.71
C GLY A 155 6.15 9.45 -8.39
N HIS A 156 7.17 9.09 -7.60
CA HIS A 156 7.65 9.92 -6.49
C HIS A 156 8.97 10.57 -6.90
N SER A 157 8.92 11.76 -7.50
CA SER A 157 10.12 12.59 -7.68
C SER A 157 10.70 12.85 -6.30
N LYS A 158 11.94 12.44 -6.04
CA LYS A 158 12.71 13.03 -4.93
C LYS A 158 12.61 14.55 -5.07
N PRO A 159 12.50 15.33 -3.99
CA PRO A 159 12.86 16.74 -4.08
C PRO A 159 14.32 16.76 -4.52
N GLU A 160 14.56 17.06 -5.79
CA GLU A 160 15.86 17.51 -6.25
C GLU A 160 16.15 18.79 -5.46
N ASP A 161 17.31 18.85 -4.80
CA ASP A 161 17.90 20.10 -4.38
C ASP A 161 18.10 20.96 -5.64
N GLN A 162 17.12 21.81 -5.96
CA GLN A 162 17.25 22.76 -7.04
C GLN A 162 18.19 23.88 -6.62
N GLU A 163 19.47 23.70 -6.97
CA GLU A 163 20.38 24.79 -7.26
C GLU A 163 19.78 25.62 -8.40
N GLY A 164 19.17 26.75 -8.03
CA GLY A 164 18.34 27.54 -8.91
C GLY A 164 19.13 28.25 -10.02
N ASN A 165 18.68 28.08 -11.25
CA ASN A 165 18.84 29.09 -12.28
C ASN A 165 17.50 29.35 -13.01
N ASN A 166 16.79 30.35 -12.51
CA ASN A 166 15.93 31.32 -13.21
C ASN A 166 15.21 30.91 -14.52
N ASN A 167 13.87 30.82 -14.49
CA ASN A 167 12.98 31.97 -14.78
C ASN A 167 11.49 31.59 -14.90
N ASN A 168 10.66 32.42 -14.25
CA ASN A 168 9.26 32.79 -14.52
C ASN A 168 8.17 31.71 -14.67
N GLY A 169 7.40 31.54 -13.59
CA GLY A 169 6.08 30.91 -13.67
C GLY A 169 5.33 30.68 -12.35
N LYS A 170 5.18 31.72 -11.51
CA LYS A 170 4.21 31.85 -10.38
C LYS A 170 4.05 30.64 -9.45
N ALA A 171 4.89 30.57 -8.40
CA ALA A 171 4.65 29.72 -7.24
C ALA A 171 3.98 30.52 -6.11
N THR A 172 2.84 30.04 -5.63
CA THR A 172 2.23 30.47 -4.37
C THR A 172 3.00 29.87 -3.20
N ALA A 173 3.69 30.72 -2.45
CA ALA A 173 4.44 30.32 -1.25
C ALA A 173 3.50 30.22 -0.04
N ILE A 174 3.48 29.06 0.61
CA ILE A 174 2.89 28.91 1.95
C ILE A 174 4.01 29.14 2.96
N ILE A 175 3.97 30.29 3.65
CA ILE A 175 4.86 30.59 4.77
C ILE A 175 4.22 29.99 6.02
N VAL A 176 4.66 28.80 6.43
CA VAL A 176 4.39 28.27 7.77
C VAL A 176 5.74 28.07 8.45
N GLY A 177 6.14 29.06 9.25
CA GLY A 177 7.39 29.01 10.02
C GLY A 177 7.56 30.13 11.04
N GLY A 178 6.60 31.05 11.18
CA GLY A 178 6.69 32.16 12.14
C GLY A 178 6.52 31.75 13.61
N ALA A 179 5.88 30.61 13.90
CA ALA A 179 5.60 30.20 15.27
C ALA A 179 6.79 29.50 15.96
N ALA A 180 7.54 28.66 15.23
CA ALA A 180 8.67 27.91 15.82
C ALA A 180 9.85 28.82 16.18
N ALA A 181 10.16 29.81 15.34
CA ALA A 181 11.27 30.75 15.59
C ALA A 181 11.03 31.63 16.83
N LEU A 182 9.78 32.07 17.06
CA LEU A 182 9.42 32.84 18.25
C LEU A 182 9.49 31.99 19.52
N PHE A 183 9.11 30.72 19.45
CA PHE A 183 9.16 29.81 20.61
C PHE A 183 10.61 29.48 20.99
N VAL A 184 11.45 29.15 20.00
CA VAL A 184 12.88 28.88 20.23
C VAL A 184 13.60 30.14 20.73
N GLY A 185 13.31 31.31 20.14
CA GLY A 185 13.87 32.59 20.59
C GLY A 185 13.48 32.95 22.02
N PHE A 186 12.22 32.71 22.41
CA PHE A 186 11.76 32.94 23.77
C PHE A 186 12.45 32.01 24.78
N ILE A 187 12.60 30.72 24.45
CA ILE A 187 13.34 29.76 25.28
C ILE A 187 14.80 30.21 25.45
N PHE A 188 15.47 30.61 24.36
CA PHE A 188 16.86 31.06 24.41
C PHE A 188 17.02 32.33 25.27
N PHE A 189 16.08 33.27 25.16
CA PHE A 189 16.05 34.48 25.99
C PHE A 189 15.87 34.16 27.49
N LEU A 190 15.03 33.17 27.85
CA LEU A 190 14.87 32.73 29.22
C LEU A 190 16.15 32.09 29.79
N PHE A 191 16.89 31.32 28.98
CA PHE A 191 18.17 30.74 29.40
C PHE A 191 19.23 31.82 29.66
N ILE A 192 19.35 32.83 28.80
CA ILE A 192 20.28 33.96 28.98
C ILE A 192 19.96 34.71 30.29
N LYS A 193 18.68 35.00 30.55
CA LYS A 193 18.27 35.69 31.79
C LYS A 193 18.55 34.87 33.06
N SER A 194 18.58 33.54 32.97
CA SER A 194 18.90 32.68 34.13
C SER A 194 20.40 32.68 34.47
N TRP A 195 21.25 32.99 33.49
CA TRP A 195 22.71 33.09 33.70
C TRP A 195 23.10 34.45 34.25
N SER A 196 22.50 35.54 33.77
CA SER A 196 22.76 36.89 34.31
C SER A 196 22.30 37.07 35.76
N LYS A 197 21.49 36.16 36.31
CA LYS A 197 21.09 36.17 37.73
C LYS A 197 22.05 35.43 38.66
N LYS A 198 23.09 34.77 38.12
CA LYS A 198 24.09 34.05 38.95
C LYS A 198 25.32 34.89 39.29
N ASP A 199 25.43 36.11 38.78
CA ASP A 199 26.61 36.98 38.98
C ASP A 199 26.42 38.04 40.10
N ASP A 200 25.30 38.00 40.82
CA ASP A 200 25.03 38.86 41.99
C ASP A 200 24.84 38.00 43.27
N ASP A 201 25.92 37.40 43.77
CA ASP A 201 26.13 37.04 45.20
C ASP A 201 27.62 36.78 45.47
#